data_AF-A0A7S3HDY1-F1
#
_entry.id   AF-A0A7S3HDY1-F1
#
_cell.length_a   1.000
_cell.length_b   1.000
_cell.length_c   1.000
_cell.angle_alpha   90.00
_cell.angle_beta   90.00
_cell.angle_gamma   90.00
#
_symmetry.space_group_name_H-M   'P 1'
#
loop_
_entity.id
_entity.type
_entity.pdbx_description
1 polymer ?
#
loop_
_entity_poly.entity_id
_entity_poly.type
_entity_poly.pdbx_seq_one_letter_code
_entity_poly.pdbx_strand_id
1 'polypeptide(L)'
;QAAQAILNALDEQVGRVQNPSAYVIKAVGNARRGEGIGGRIETGGVQATPMGASFMADPFESATVEGLMAPWRSLIDVEAQRALEGAGFQAVQHIIGELEAKRDQIRNPSAYVSKSVANFKNGQTPPGTGGVAAAAATAISRSGPEDEQVRFELNQELSRLPVPLDEKALDALNEVGVRAGLAIIKMLHQQGNKVNNPNAYVMRSCANERKGMVAGAAGFGSLPDPKRQRLV
;
A
#
# COMPACT_ATOMS: atom_id res chain seq x y z
N GLN A 1 -18.09 -14.24 -17.96
CA GLN A 1 -18.55 -15.43 -17.21
C GLN A 1 -18.59 -15.19 -15.70
N ALA A 2 -17.54 -14.66 -15.06
CA ALA A 2 -17.53 -14.41 -13.60
C ALA A 2 -18.68 -13.51 -13.07
N ALA A 3 -19.05 -12.45 -13.81
CA ALA A 3 -20.15 -11.57 -13.40
C ALA A 3 -21.51 -12.28 -13.32
N GLN A 4 -21.78 -13.21 -14.26
CA GLN A 4 -23.03 -13.98 -14.26
C GLN A 4 -23.11 -14.93 -13.05
N ALA A 5 -21.99 -15.54 -12.67
CA ALA A 5 -21.90 -16.41 -11.49
C ALA A 5 -22.17 -15.64 -10.18
N ILE A 6 -21.71 -14.37 -10.08
CA ILE A 6 -21.99 -13.51 -8.91
C ILE A 6 -23.47 -13.21 -8.81
N LEU A 7 -24.14 -12.92 -9.93
CA LEU A 7 -25.57 -12.61 -9.93
C LEU A 7 -26.41 -13.85 -9.59
N ASN A 8 -26.08 -15.03 -10.11
CA ASN A 8 -26.76 -16.27 -9.74
C ASN A 8 -26.58 -16.61 -8.25
N ALA A 9 -25.36 -16.44 -7.71
CA ALA A 9 -25.10 -16.67 -6.29
C ALA A 9 -25.79 -15.64 -5.38
N LEU A 10 -26.03 -14.42 -5.88
CA LEU A 10 -26.83 -13.42 -5.16
C LEU A 10 -28.30 -13.82 -5.13
N ASP A 11 -28.83 -14.29 -6.26
CA ASP A 11 -30.23 -14.74 -6.40
C ASP A 11 -30.56 -15.89 -5.42
N GLU A 12 -29.65 -16.87 -5.30
CA GLU A 12 -29.77 -17.96 -4.31
C GLU A 12 -29.74 -17.48 -2.84
N GLN A 13 -29.17 -16.31 -2.58
CA GLN A 13 -29.04 -15.74 -1.23
C GLN A 13 -29.98 -14.55 -0.97
N VAL A 14 -30.94 -14.29 -1.87
CA VAL A 14 -31.95 -13.24 -1.70
C VAL A 14 -32.77 -13.53 -0.44
N GLY A 15 -32.71 -12.60 0.53
CA GLY A 15 -33.35 -12.72 1.84
C GLY A 15 -32.39 -13.08 2.99
N ARG A 16 -31.20 -13.60 2.70
CA ARG A 16 -30.15 -13.86 3.71
C ARG A 16 -29.11 -12.74 3.78
N VAL A 17 -28.90 -12.07 2.65
CA VAL A 17 -27.97 -10.94 2.55
C VAL A 17 -28.71 -9.64 2.86
N GLN A 18 -28.38 -9.04 4.01
CA GLN A 18 -28.99 -7.79 4.48
C GLN A 18 -28.66 -6.57 3.60
N ASN A 19 -27.56 -6.64 2.84
CA ASN A 19 -27.13 -5.57 1.94
C ASN A 19 -26.55 -6.15 0.62
N PRO A 20 -27.37 -6.33 -0.42
CA PRO A 20 -26.96 -7.01 -1.66
C PRO A 20 -25.90 -6.23 -2.46
N SER A 21 -25.90 -4.89 -2.42
CA SER A 21 -24.93 -4.09 -3.17
C SER A 21 -23.51 -4.23 -2.62
N ALA A 22 -23.37 -4.26 -1.28
CA ALA A 22 -22.09 -4.51 -0.62
C ALA A 22 -21.54 -5.93 -0.93
N TYR A 23 -22.43 -6.91 -1.02
CA TYR A 23 -22.07 -8.29 -1.37
C TYR A 23 -21.50 -8.38 -2.79
N VAL A 24 -22.14 -7.73 -3.76
CA VAL A 24 -21.67 -7.72 -5.16
C VAL A 24 -20.29 -7.09 -5.27
N ILE A 25 -20.05 -5.94 -4.63
CA ILE A 25 -18.74 -5.28 -4.65
C ILE A 25 -17.65 -6.19 -4.08
N LYS A 26 -17.94 -6.87 -2.96
CA LYS A 26 -17.01 -7.81 -2.34
C LYS A 26 -16.75 -9.04 -3.22
N ALA A 27 -17.80 -9.61 -3.82
CA ALA A 27 -17.71 -10.77 -4.70
C ALA A 27 -16.93 -10.47 -5.99
N VAL A 28 -17.12 -9.29 -6.59
CA VAL A 28 -16.34 -8.82 -7.76
C VAL A 28 -14.87 -8.61 -7.37
N GLY A 29 -14.62 -8.03 -6.19
CA GLY A 29 -13.27 -7.83 -5.67
C GLY A 29 -12.51 -9.14 -5.45
N ASN A 30 -13.20 -10.18 -4.95
CA ASN A 30 -12.61 -11.51 -4.76
C ASN A 30 -12.39 -12.23 -6.10
N ALA A 31 -13.36 -12.16 -7.02
CA ALA A 31 -13.23 -12.74 -8.35
C ALA A 31 -12.05 -12.16 -9.15
N ARG A 32 -11.77 -10.85 -9.00
CA ARG A 32 -10.59 -10.22 -9.61
C ARG A 32 -9.26 -10.68 -9.01
N ARG A 33 -9.26 -11.09 -7.74
CA ARG A 33 -8.08 -11.65 -7.04
C ARG A 33 -7.88 -13.13 -7.28
N GLY A 34 -8.74 -13.78 -8.09
CA GLY A 34 -8.70 -15.23 -8.31
C GLY A 34 -9.25 -16.05 -7.14
N GLU A 35 -9.79 -15.39 -6.11
CA GLU A 35 -10.54 -16.04 -5.04
C GLU A 35 -11.97 -16.22 -5.52
N GLY A 36 -12.27 -17.40 -6.08
CA GLY A 36 -13.61 -17.75 -6.56
C GLY A 36 -14.70 -17.57 -5.50
N ILE A 37 -15.94 -17.40 -5.97
CA ILE A 37 -17.15 -17.29 -5.13
C ILE A 37 -17.48 -18.69 -4.59
N GLY A 38 -16.67 -19.14 -3.64
CA GLY A 38 -16.82 -20.41 -2.97
C GLY A 38 -16.40 -20.19 -1.54
N GLY A 39 -17.35 -19.76 -0.71
CA GLY A 39 -17.15 -19.61 0.71
C GLY A 39 -16.53 -20.88 1.27
N ARG A 40 -15.36 -20.71 1.90
CA ARG A 40 -14.71 -21.64 2.80
C ARG A 40 -15.76 -22.17 3.79
N ILE A 41 -16.30 -23.35 3.50
CA ILE A 41 -17.10 -24.11 4.46
C ILE A 41 -16.12 -24.74 5.43
N GLU A 42 -16.26 -24.39 6.70
CA GLU A 42 -15.63 -25.08 7.81
C GLU A 42 -16.15 -26.51 7.89
N THR A 43 -15.45 -27.49 7.31
CA THR A 43 -15.50 -28.87 7.80
C THR A 43 -14.31 -29.68 7.30
N GLY A 44 -13.54 -30.26 8.22
CA GLY A 44 -12.82 -31.51 7.97
C GLY A 44 -11.38 -31.36 7.45
N GLY A 45 -10.44 -31.85 8.25
CA GLY A 45 -9.01 -31.83 7.98
C GLY A 45 -8.60 -32.33 6.60
N VAL A 46 -7.68 -31.60 6.00
CA VAL A 46 -6.53 -32.21 5.33
C VAL A 46 -5.32 -31.39 5.74
N GLN A 47 -4.46 -32.02 6.53
CA GLN A 47 -3.09 -31.55 6.71
C GLN A 47 -2.46 -31.53 5.32
N ALA A 48 -2.38 -30.35 4.72
CA ALA A 48 -1.42 -30.11 3.66
C ALA A 48 -0.05 -30.07 4.34
N THR A 49 0.56 -31.24 4.54
CA THR A 49 2.01 -31.34 4.64
C THR A 49 2.57 -30.73 3.35
N PRO A 50 3.27 -29.58 3.40
CA PRO A 50 4.08 -29.18 2.26
C PRO A 50 5.15 -30.27 2.10
N MET A 51 5.02 -31.09 1.06
CA MET A 51 6.10 -31.96 0.64
C MET A 51 7.29 -31.07 0.28
N GLY A 52 8.27 -31.05 1.18
CA GLY A 52 9.67 -31.19 0.86
C GLY A 52 10.19 -30.33 -0.30
N ALA A 53 9.95 -29.03 -0.26
CA ALA A 53 10.94 -28.12 -0.82
C ALA A 53 12.03 -27.97 0.25
N SER A 54 12.94 -28.95 0.29
CA SER A 54 14.28 -28.73 0.85
C SER A 54 14.97 -27.70 -0.03
N PHE A 55 14.53 -26.45 0.07
CA PHE A 55 15.35 -25.31 -0.25
C PHE A 55 16.58 -25.48 0.65
N MET A 56 17.72 -25.80 0.05
CA MET A 56 19.01 -25.55 0.66
C MET A 56 18.96 -24.08 1.06
N ALA A 57 18.70 -23.82 2.35
CA ALA A 57 18.81 -22.49 2.91
C ALA A 57 20.23 -22.04 2.60
N ASP A 58 20.35 -21.04 1.72
CA ASP A 58 21.64 -20.45 1.40
C ASP A 58 22.29 -20.05 2.73
N PRO A 59 23.49 -20.57 3.06
CA PRO A 59 24.13 -20.33 4.36
C PRO A 59 24.42 -18.85 4.62
N PHE A 60 24.30 -17.99 3.60
CA PHE A 60 24.43 -16.55 3.71
C PHE A 60 23.20 -15.87 4.33
N GLU A 61 22.00 -16.44 4.18
CA GLU A 61 20.76 -15.84 4.69
C GLU A 61 20.60 -16.08 6.20
N SER A 62 21.17 -17.17 6.73
CA SER A 62 21.14 -17.47 8.17
C SER A 62 22.00 -16.48 8.97
N ALA A 63 23.14 -16.06 8.42
CA ALA A 63 24.06 -15.14 9.07
C ALA A 63 23.48 -13.73 9.24
N THR A 64 22.61 -13.29 8.32
CA THR A 64 21.99 -11.95 8.38
C THR A 64 20.84 -11.89 9.38
N VAL A 65 20.04 -12.96 9.50
CA VAL A 65 18.99 -13.09 10.55
C VAL A 65 19.62 -13.03 11.93
N GLU A 66 20.69 -13.81 12.14
CA GLU A 66 21.42 -13.89 13.41
C GLU A 66 21.94 -12.52 13.86
N GLY A 67 22.51 -11.74 12.92
CA GLY A 67 23.02 -10.40 13.17
C GLY A 67 21.94 -9.40 13.58
N LEU A 68 20.76 -9.46 12.94
CA LEU A 68 19.61 -8.62 13.28
C LEU A 68 19.00 -8.98 14.64
N MET A 69 19.02 -10.26 15.01
CA MET A 69 18.45 -10.75 16.26
C MET A 69 19.40 -10.63 17.47
N ALA A 70 20.70 -10.46 17.24
CA ALA A 70 21.70 -10.44 18.31
C ALA A 70 21.40 -9.45 19.46
N PRO A 71 20.94 -8.21 19.22
CA PRO A 71 20.59 -7.28 20.31
C PRO A 71 19.36 -7.70 21.10
N TRP A 72 18.47 -8.47 20.49
CA TRP A 72 17.16 -8.83 21.05
C TRP A 72 17.15 -10.20 21.72
N ARG A 73 18.12 -11.06 21.43
CA ARG A 73 18.16 -12.46 21.90
C ARG A 73 18.06 -12.63 23.42
N SER A 74 18.59 -11.69 24.19
CA SER A 74 18.49 -11.72 25.65
C SER A 74 17.14 -11.23 26.18
N LEU A 75 16.37 -10.51 25.36
CA LEU A 75 15.11 -9.87 25.71
C LEU A 75 13.88 -10.69 25.25
N ILE A 76 14.03 -11.51 24.21
CA ILE A 76 12.95 -12.35 23.68
C ILE A 76 13.13 -13.81 24.11
N ASP A 77 12.01 -14.48 24.38
CA ASP A 77 12.03 -15.87 24.83
C ASP A 77 12.37 -16.85 23.69
N VAL A 78 12.68 -18.09 24.05
CA VAL A 78 13.10 -19.13 23.09
C VAL A 78 11.96 -19.50 22.13
N GLU A 79 10.70 -19.40 22.54
CA GLU A 79 9.55 -19.68 21.68
C GLU A 79 9.39 -18.62 20.59
N ALA A 80 9.49 -17.33 20.94
CA ALA A 80 9.48 -16.23 19.98
C ALA A 80 10.67 -16.30 19.01
N GLN A 81 11.86 -16.70 19.48
CA GLN A 81 13.03 -16.92 18.62
C GLN A 81 12.75 -17.99 17.56
N ARG A 82 12.24 -19.17 17.98
CA ARG A 82 11.84 -20.24 17.05
C ARG A 82 10.75 -19.80 16.08
N ALA A 83 9.80 -18.98 16.54
CA ALA A 83 8.75 -18.46 15.69
C ALA A 83 9.30 -17.55 14.58
N LEU A 84 10.31 -16.71 14.90
CA LEU A 84 10.99 -15.83 13.93
C LEU A 84 11.83 -16.62 12.92
N GLU A 85 12.59 -17.63 13.36
CA GLU A 85 13.37 -18.51 12.47
C GLU A 85 12.49 -19.15 11.40
N GLY A 86 11.25 -19.50 11.74
CA GLY A 86 10.27 -20.05 10.80
C GLY A 86 9.45 -19.04 9.99
N ALA A 87 9.63 -17.72 10.19
CA ALA A 87 8.86 -16.68 9.51
C ALA A 87 9.49 -16.18 8.20
N GLY A 88 10.78 -16.49 7.99
CA GLY A 88 11.58 -16.03 6.83
C GLY A 88 12.19 -14.64 7.02
N PHE A 89 13.30 -14.36 6.32
CA PHE A 89 14.13 -13.17 6.53
C PHE A 89 13.36 -11.84 6.43
N GLN A 90 12.52 -11.68 5.40
CA GLN A 90 11.72 -10.47 5.19
C GLN A 90 10.77 -10.18 6.35
N ALA A 91 10.14 -11.23 6.90
CA ALA A 91 9.25 -11.10 8.05
C ALA A 91 10.04 -10.67 9.29
N VAL A 92 11.19 -11.31 9.54
CA VAL A 92 12.06 -10.98 10.67
C VAL A 92 12.52 -9.53 10.59
N GLN A 93 13.01 -9.09 9.42
CA GLN A 93 13.48 -7.72 9.23
C GLN A 93 12.38 -6.69 9.52
N HIS A 94 11.15 -6.93 9.03
CA HIS A 94 10.02 -6.05 9.29
C HIS A 94 9.64 -6.03 10.77
N ILE A 95 9.52 -7.20 11.41
CA ILE A 95 9.12 -7.32 12.82
C ILE A 95 10.15 -6.67 13.74
N ILE A 96 11.45 -6.93 13.52
CA ILE A 96 12.52 -6.34 14.32
C ILE A 96 12.59 -4.82 14.13
N GLY A 97 12.42 -4.32 12.90
CA GLY A 97 12.37 -2.88 12.65
C GLY A 97 11.22 -2.18 13.38
N GLU A 98 10.02 -2.79 13.41
CA GLU A 98 8.91 -2.25 14.20
C GLU A 98 9.17 -2.33 15.71
N LEU A 99 9.79 -3.41 16.16
CA LEU A 99 10.10 -3.62 17.58
C LEU A 99 11.12 -2.60 18.07
N GLU A 100 12.13 -2.26 17.25
CA GLU A 100 13.07 -1.18 17.52
C GLU A 100 12.39 0.19 17.57
N ALA A 101 11.54 0.50 16.60
CA ALA A 101 10.79 1.76 16.56
C ALA A 101 9.84 1.93 17.76
N LYS A 102 9.33 0.82 18.31
CA LYS A 102 8.37 0.79 19.43
C LYS A 102 8.99 0.29 20.73
N ARG A 103 10.32 0.23 20.85
CA ARG A 103 11.01 -0.42 21.98
C ARG A 103 10.53 0.10 23.34
N ASP A 104 10.32 1.42 23.46
CA ASP A 104 9.95 2.09 24.71
C ASP A 104 8.43 2.00 24.99
N GLN A 105 7.63 1.58 24.00
CA GLN A 105 6.18 1.43 24.11
C GLN A 105 5.76 -0.03 24.36
N ILE A 106 6.61 -0.99 24.02
CA ILE A 106 6.31 -2.42 24.14
C ILE A 106 6.68 -2.90 25.54
N ARG A 107 5.66 -3.19 26.34
CA ARG A 107 5.84 -3.74 27.70
C ARG A 107 6.43 -5.16 27.72
N ASN A 108 6.12 -5.98 26.71
CA ASN A 108 6.60 -7.36 26.60
C ASN A 108 7.01 -7.66 25.14
N PRO A 109 8.32 -7.65 24.83
CA PRO A 109 8.81 -7.85 23.47
C PRO A 109 8.55 -9.26 22.95
N SER A 110 8.65 -10.31 23.78
CA SER A 110 8.42 -11.69 23.33
C SER A 110 6.98 -11.90 22.86
N ALA A 111 6.01 -11.38 23.61
CA ALA A 111 4.59 -11.44 23.22
C ALA A 111 4.29 -10.66 21.94
N TYR A 112 4.97 -9.51 21.75
CA TYR A 112 4.83 -8.72 20.52
C TYR A 112 5.35 -9.48 19.31
N VAL A 113 6.52 -10.12 19.41
CA VAL A 113 7.12 -10.92 18.33
C VAL A 113 6.19 -12.07 17.93
N SER A 114 5.77 -12.91 18.88
CA SER A 114 4.92 -14.08 18.57
C SER A 114 3.61 -13.67 17.90
N LYS A 115 2.99 -12.57 18.36
CA LYS A 115 1.78 -12.01 17.74
C LYS A 115 2.06 -11.47 16.33
N SER A 116 3.20 -10.81 16.13
CA SER A 116 3.56 -10.23 14.83
C SER A 116 3.88 -11.31 13.79
N VAL A 117 4.57 -12.38 14.20
CA VAL A 117 4.79 -13.58 13.37
C VAL A 117 3.46 -14.24 13.02
N ALA A 118 2.55 -14.42 13.98
CA ALA A 118 1.23 -14.99 13.72
C ALA A 118 0.41 -14.14 12.74
N ASN A 119 0.43 -12.81 12.92
CA ASN A 119 -0.22 -11.87 12.01
C ASN A 119 0.37 -11.96 10.60
N PHE A 120 1.70 -12.01 10.48
CA PHE A 120 2.40 -12.15 9.20
C PHE A 120 2.02 -13.45 8.48
N LYS A 121 2.00 -14.58 9.21
CA LYS A 121 1.55 -15.89 8.67
C LYS A 121 0.09 -15.87 8.19
N ASN A 122 -0.76 -15.07 8.83
CA ASN A 122 -2.15 -14.88 8.44
C ASN A 122 -2.34 -13.84 7.31
N GLY A 123 -1.26 -13.29 6.76
CA GLY A 123 -1.31 -12.22 5.74
C GLY A 123 -1.85 -10.89 6.29
N GLN A 124 -1.97 -10.76 7.61
CA GLN A 124 -2.35 -9.52 8.27
C GLN A 124 -1.08 -8.75 8.59
N THR A 125 -0.67 -7.84 7.72
CA THR A 125 0.35 -6.87 8.11
C THR A 125 -0.24 -5.94 9.17
N PRO A 126 0.50 -5.61 10.24
CA PRO A 126 -0.01 -4.75 11.30
C PRO A 126 -0.52 -3.40 10.73
N PRO A 127 -1.75 -2.97 11.08
CA PRO A 127 -2.41 -1.81 10.47
C PRO A 127 -1.83 -0.45 10.89
N GLY A 128 -0.56 -0.36 11.29
CA GLY A 128 -0.02 0.84 11.96
C GLY A 128 1.25 1.44 11.39
N THR A 129 2.06 0.72 10.60
CA THR A 129 3.44 1.19 10.34
C THR A 129 3.96 0.93 8.91
N GLY A 130 3.23 0.22 8.05
CA GLY A 130 3.75 -0.22 6.73
C GLY A 130 3.11 0.41 5.48
N GLY A 131 2.13 1.33 5.63
CA GLY A 131 1.33 1.81 4.49
C GLY A 131 2.02 2.79 3.54
N VAL A 132 3.09 3.46 3.96
CA VAL A 132 3.75 4.50 3.14
C VAL A 132 5.15 4.13 2.65
N ALA A 133 5.89 3.27 3.35
CA ALA A 133 7.27 2.90 2.97
C ALA A 133 7.34 1.63 2.08
N ALA A 134 6.52 0.61 2.34
CA ALA A 134 6.51 -0.61 1.52
C ALA A 134 5.83 -0.40 0.14
N ALA A 135 4.96 0.60 0.03
CA ALA A 135 4.42 1.04 -1.26
C ALA A 135 5.49 1.71 -2.13
N ALA A 136 6.44 2.45 -1.54
CA ALA A 136 7.56 3.04 -2.27
C ALA A 136 8.58 1.98 -2.73
N ALA A 137 8.95 1.03 -1.87
CA ALA A 137 9.91 -0.03 -2.22
C ALA A 137 9.36 -1.06 -3.22
N THR A 138 8.06 -1.40 -3.14
CA THR A 138 7.43 -2.33 -4.11
C THR A 138 6.96 -1.62 -5.39
N ALA A 139 6.78 -0.29 -5.36
CA ALA A 139 6.56 0.51 -6.59
C ALA A 139 7.84 0.58 -7.44
N ILE A 140 9.03 0.55 -6.85
CA ILE A 140 10.30 0.56 -7.59
C ILE A 140 10.47 -0.71 -8.45
N SER A 141 9.89 -1.85 -8.04
CA SER A 141 9.98 -3.10 -8.83
C SER A 141 8.79 -3.32 -9.79
N ARG A 142 7.80 -2.41 -9.81
CA ARG A 142 6.67 -2.45 -10.78
C ARG A 142 6.58 -1.21 -11.67
N SER A 143 7.46 -0.23 -11.50
CA SER A 143 7.58 0.89 -12.44
C SER A 143 8.00 0.32 -13.78
N GLY A 144 7.05 0.28 -14.72
CA GLY A 144 7.34 -0.13 -16.09
C GLY A 144 8.31 0.85 -16.75
N PRO A 145 8.91 0.49 -17.89
CA PRO A 145 9.75 1.41 -18.66
C PRO A 145 9.04 2.74 -18.99
N GLU A 146 7.71 2.75 -19.01
CA GLU A 146 6.90 3.97 -19.17
C GLU A 146 7.08 4.98 -18.03
N ASP A 147 7.22 4.52 -16.78
CA ASP A 147 7.32 5.43 -15.62
C ASP A 147 8.66 6.17 -15.61
N GLU A 148 9.72 5.55 -16.13
CA GLU A 148 11.04 6.18 -16.25
C GLU A 148 11.03 7.33 -17.26
N GLN A 149 10.32 7.14 -18.38
CA GLN A 149 10.15 8.18 -19.38
C GLN A 149 9.33 9.36 -18.83
N VAL A 150 8.27 9.08 -18.08
CA VAL A 150 7.45 10.12 -17.43
C VAL A 150 8.25 10.86 -16.35
N ARG A 151 9.13 10.16 -15.62
CA ARG A 151 10.05 10.78 -14.65
C ARG A 151 11.03 11.74 -15.31
N PHE A 152 11.60 11.33 -16.44
CA PHE A 152 12.49 12.19 -17.22
C PHE A 152 11.77 13.45 -17.70
N GLU A 153 10.55 13.31 -18.22
CA GLU A 153 9.72 14.44 -18.64
C GLU A 153 9.37 15.36 -17.46
N LEU A 154 9.04 14.81 -16.29
CA LEU A 154 8.78 15.59 -15.07
C LEU A 154 10.00 16.41 -14.65
N ASN A 155 11.18 15.80 -14.63
CA ASN A 155 12.43 16.51 -14.31
C ASN A 155 12.75 17.61 -15.33
N GLN A 156 12.51 17.36 -16.61
CA GLN A 156 12.66 18.37 -17.65
C GLN A 156 11.71 19.56 -17.41
N GLU A 157 10.45 19.30 -17.10
CA GLU A 157 9.47 20.37 -16.83
C GLU A 157 9.79 21.13 -15.55
N LEU A 158 10.28 20.46 -14.50
CA LEU A 158 10.75 21.12 -13.28
C LEU A 158 11.91 22.07 -13.53
N SER A 159 12.85 21.70 -14.41
CA SER A 159 14.00 22.54 -14.78
C SER A 159 13.61 23.79 -15.59
N ARG A 160 12.43 23.78 -16.22
CA ARG A 160 11.89 24.93 -16.98
C ARG A 160 11.20 25.97 -16.10
N LEU A 161 10.90 25.64 -14.85
CA LEU A 161 10.23 26.57 -13.95
C LEU A 161 11.14 27.78 -13.63
N PRO A 162 10.60 29.00 -13.62
CA PRO A 162 11.39 30.20 -13.33
C PRO A 162 11.85 30.28 -11.87
N VAL A 163 11.16 29.57 -10.96
CA VAL A 163 11.44 29.53 -9.52
C VAL A 163 11.53 28.07 -9.10
N PRO A 164 12.61 27.66 -8.38
CA PRO A 164 12.73 26.31 -7.88
C PRO A 164 11.64 26.02 -6.84
N LEU A 165 11.10 24.80 -6.88
CA LEU A 165 10.13 24.33 -5.88
C LEU A 165 10.81 24.11 -4.53
N ASP A 166 10.07 24.34 -3.45
CA ASP A 166 10.54 24.02 -2.11
C ASP A 166 10.47 22.52 -1.82
N GLU A 167 11.26 22.07 -0.85
CA GLU A 167 11.35 20.67 -0.44
C GLU A 167 9.97 20.07 -0.12
N LYS A 168 9.09 20.85 0.54
CA LYS A 168 7.73 20.41 0.87
C LYS A 168 6.85 20.17 -0.36
N ALA A 169 6.96 21.00 -1.40
CA ALA A 169 6.21 20.79 -2.63
C ALA A 169 6.74 19.58 -3.42
N LEU A 170 8.06 19.35 -3.40
CA LEU A 170 8.67 18.16 -4.01
C LEU A 170 8.23 16.88 -3.30
N ASP A 171 8.21 16.87 -1.97
CA ASP A 171 7.68 15.75 -1.19
C ASP A 171 6.20 15.48 -1.52
N ALA A 172 5.38 16.52 -1.59
CA ALA A 172 3.98 16.38 -1.96
C ALA A 172 3.78 15.85 -3.40
N LEU A 173 4.66 16.20 -4.34
CA LEU A 173 4.69 15.67 -5.70
C LEU A 173 5.07 14.18 -5.73
N ASN A 174 6.04 13.79 -4.91
CA ASN A 174 6.44 12.38 -4.78
C ASN A 174 5.30 11.54 -4.18
N GLU A 175 4.54 12.08 -3.23
CA GLU A 175 3.38 11.41 -2.64
C GLU A 175 2.25 11.15 -3.64
N VAL A 176 1.95 12.09 -4.55
CA VAL A 176 0.89 11.90 -5.56
C VAL A 176 1.33 11.00 -6.73
N GLY A 177 2.64 10.80 -6.89
CA GLY A 177 3.23 9.98 -7.95
C GLY A 177 3.54 10.76 -9.23
N VAL A 178 4.41 10.18 -10.06
CA VAL A 178 5.08 10.86 -11.18
C VAL A 178 4.09 11.33 -12.26
N ARG A 179 3.12 10.50 -12.63
CA ARG A 179 2.11 10.85 -13.67
C ARG A 179 1.24 12.03 -13.25
N ALA A 180 0.71 12.00 -12.02
CA ALA A 180 -0.10 13.09 -11.48
C ALA A 180 0.76 14.35 -11.30
N GLY A 181 1.99 14.20 -10.80
CA GLY A 181 2.92 15.30 -10.66
C GLY A 181 3.19 16.01 -11.98
N LEU A 182 3.46 15.27 -13.07
CA LEU A 182 3.66 15.84 -14.40
C LEU A 182 2.43 16.64 -14.88
N ALA A 183 1.23 16.11 -14.67
CA ALA A 183 0.00 16.82 -15.03
C ALA A 183 -0.16 18.15 -14.26
N ILE A 184 0.14 18.15 -12.95
CA ILE A 184 0.10 19.36 -12.11
C ILE A 184 1.10 20.42 -12.63
N ILE A 185 2.33 20.01 -12.95
CA ILE A 185 3.35 20.93 -13.48
C ILE A 185 2.95 21.49 -14.85
N LYS A 186 2.41 20.66 -15.75
CA LYS A 186 1.88 21.13 -17.04
C LYS A 186 0.73 22.13 -16.86
N MET A 187 -0.18 21.90 -15.91
CA MET A 187 -1.23 22.87 -15.57
C MET A 187 -0.67 24.17 -15.02
N LEU A 188 0.38 24.11 -14.19
CA LEU A 188 1.07 25.31 -13.69
C LEU A 188 1.65 26.14 -14.85
N HIS A 189 2.31 25.49 -15.83
CA HIS A 189 2.79 26.16 -17.03
C HIS A 189 1.66 26.79 -17.87
N GLN A 190 0.52 26.11 -18.01
CA GLN A 190 -0.66 26.65 -18.70
C GLN A 190 -1.24 27.89 -18.01
N GLN A 191 -1.20 27.95 -16.68
CA GLN A 191 -1.62 29.15 -15.95
C GLN A 191 -0.62 30.31 -16.12
N GLY A 192 0.65 30.01 -16.40
CA GLY A 192 1.71 30.99 -16.65
C GLY A 192 1.81 32.02 -15.54
N ASN A 193 1.81 33.31 -15.91
CA ASN A 193 1.94 34.43 -14.98
C ASN A 193 0.71 34.68 -14.09
N LYS A 194 -0.37 33.89 -14.21
CA LYS A 194 -1.53 34.03 -13.32
C LYS A 194 -1.26 33.52 -11.91
N VAL A 195 -0.26 32.64 -11.75
CA VAL A 195 0.10 32.05 -10.46
C VAL A 195 1.26 32.84 -9.85
N ASN A 196 0.97 33.65 -8.84
CA ASN A 196 1.98 34.43 -8.13
C ASN A 196 2.91 33.57 -7.26
N ASN A 197 2.46 32.39 -6.82
CA ASN A 197 3.23 31.50 -5.96
C ASN A 197 3.10 30.04 -6.46
N PRO A 198 4.10 29.53 -7.21
CA PRO A 198 4.07 28.18 -7.76
C PRO A 198 4.05 27.10 -6.67
N ASN A 199 4.81 27.26 -5.59
CA ASN A 199 4.87 26.29 -4.48
C ASN A 199 3.49 26.08 -3.84
N ALA A 200 2.78 27.19 -3.55
CA ALA A 200 1.44 27.13 -3.00
C ALA A 200 0.42 26.49 -3.97
N TYR A 201 0.58 26.73 -5.27
CA TYR A 201 -0.27 26.11 -6.30
C TYR A 201 -0.04 24.60 -6.38
N VAL A 202 1.22 24.15 -6.39
CA VAL A 202 1.58 22.72 -6.44
C VAL A 202 1.06 22.01 -5.19
N MET A 203 1.30 22.56 -4.00
CA MET A 203 0.82 21.99 -2.73
C MET A 203 -0.70 21.85 -2.70
N ARG A 204 -1.43 22.88 -3.14
CA ARG A 204 -2.90 22.84 -3.22
C ARG A 204 -3.38 21.81 -4.25
N SER A 205 -2.73 21.73 -5.41
CA SER A 205 -3.07 20.78 -6.47
C SER A 205 -2.81 19.33 -6.03
N CYS A 206 -1.68 19.06 -5.36
CA CYS A 206 -1.39 17.74 -4.79
C CYS A 206 -2.44 17.37 -3.72
N ALA A 207 -2.82 18.32 -2.85
CA ALA A 207 -3.89 18.07 -1.87
C ALA A 207 -5.23 17.76 -2.54
N ASN A 208 -5.56 18.44 -3.64
CA ASN A 208 -6.76 18.17 -4.43
C ASN A 208 -6.69 16.81 -5.13
N GLU A 209 -5.56 16.44 -5.72
CA GLU A 209 -5.34 15.13 -6.35
C GLU A 209 -5.46 14.00 -5.32
N ARG A 210 -4.87 14.13 -4.12
CA ARG A 210 -5.05 13.15 -3.04
C ARG A 210 -6.51 13.02 -2.63
N LYS A 211 -7.22 14.14 -2.50
CA LYS A 211 -8.65 14.14 -2.16
C LYS A 211 -9.50 13.54 -3.29
N GLY A 212 -9.11 13.80 -4.54
CA GLY A 212 -9.72 13.25 -5.76
C GLY A 212 -9.44 11.77 -5.95
N MET A 213 -8.28 11.25 -5.54
CA MET A 213 -7.98 9.83 -5.51
C MET A 213 -8.84 9.08 -4.49
N VAL A 214 -9.11 9.68 -3.33
CA VAL A 214 -9.98 9.08 -2.30
C VAL A 214 -11.46 9.13 -2.73
N ALA A 215 -11.87 10.16 -3.49
CA ALA A 215 -13.23 10.24 -4.05
C ALA A 215 -13.39 9.46 -5.38
N GLY A 216 -12.29 9.18 -6.09
CA GLY A 216 -12.27 8.66 -7.46
C GLY A 216 -12.40 7.13 -7.58
N ALA A 217 -12.44 6.39 -6.48
CA ALA A 217 -12.88 4.99 -6.51
C ALA A 217 -14.41 4.85 -6.73
N ALA A 218 -15.16 5.95 -6.67
CA ALA A 218 -16.59 5.98 -6.99
C ALA A 218 -16.98 7.31 -7.66
N GLY A 219 -16.91 7.38 -8.99
CA GLY A 219 -17.76 8.30 -9.76
C GLY A 219 -17.06 9.48 -10.43
N PHE A 220 -16.77 9.29 -11.71
CA PHE A 220 -17.23 10.13 -12.83
C PHE A 220 -17.65 11.59 -12.50
N GLY A 221 -16.88 12.56 -13.00
CA GLY A 221 -17.41 13.80 -13.58
C GLY A 221 -17.99 14.86 -12.64
N SER A 222 -17.18 15.47 -11.77
CA SER A 222 -17.56 16.79 -11.22
C SER A 222 -16.97 17.90 -12.08
N LEU A 223 -17.82 18.38 -12.99
CA LEU A 223 -17.69 19.62 -13.74
C LEU A 223 -17.37 20.79 -12.79
N PRO A 224 -16.48 21.73 -13.14
CA PRO A 224 -16.22 22.91 -12.32
C PRO A 224 -17.46 23.80 -12.22
N ASP A 225 -17.82 24.17 -10.99
CA ASP A 225 -18.97 25.00 -10.64
C ASP A 225 -18.82 26.44 -11.18
N PRO A 226 -19.67 26.90 -12.13
CA PRO A 226 -19.50 28.18 -12.81
C PRO A 226 -20.04 29.41 -12.04
N LYS A 227 -20.23 29.34 -10.71
CA LYS A 227 -20.88 30.41 -9.94
C LYS A 227 -19.95 31.40 -9.20
N ARG A 228 -18.84 31.79 -9.81
CA ARG A 228 -18.10 33.01 -9.39
C ARG A 228 -18.03 34.06 -10.50
N GLN A 229 -19.16 34.39 -11.10
CA GLN A 229 -19.33 35.71 -11.72
C GLN A 229 -19.83 36.68 -10.65
N ARG A 230 -18.94 37.61 -10.30
CA ARG A 230 -19.19 38.79 -9.45
C ARG A 230 -20.41 39.55 -9.97
N LEU A 231 -21.33 39.91 -9.08
CA LEU A 231 -22.09 41.15 -9.27
C LEU A 231 -21.16 42.32 -8.93
N VAL A 232 -21.10 43.26 -9.87
CA VAL A 232 -20.58 44.63 -9.72
C VAL A 232 -21.69 45.48 -9.11
#